data_AF-A0AAP0LXX6-F1
#
_entry.id   AF-A0AAP0LXX6-F1
#
_cell.length_a   1.000
_cell.length_b   1.000
_cell.length_c   1.000
_cell.angle_alpha   90.00
_cell.angle_beta   90.00
_cell.angle_gamma   90.00
#
_symmetry.space_group_name_H-M   'P 1'
#
loop_
_entity.id
_entity.type
_entity.pdbx_description
1 polymer ?
#
loop_
_entity_poly.entity_id
_entity_poly.type
_entity_poly.pdbx_seq_one_letter_code
_entity_poly.pdbx_strand_id
1 'polypeptide(L)'
;MKIQSNPPHPFKRQACSQCSSFTHSHCTTPPPSPYLCHLCSPSSSSKTLMNDMSSLSLKRIDDKSAAMVPCATKIASSSMAKAVTVARNEAEKKVRDTALARKKAREAVERASGSESFFNTVAKKESLSQDFIITSQTPNKKI
;
A
#
# COMPACT_ATOMS: atom_id res chain seq x y z
N MET A 1 -2.90 14.06 7.61
CA MET A 1 -1.79 14.87 7.06
C MET A 1 -0.79 13.92 6.41
N LYS A 2 -0.58 14.00 5.09
CA LYS A 2 0.36 13.14 4.34
C LYS A 2 1.74 13.81 4.33
N ILE A 3 2.72 13.23 5.02
CA ILE A 3 4.12 13.63 4.89
C ILE A 3 4.66 12.90 3.66
N GLN A 4 4.72 13.59 2.51
CA GLN A 4 5.44 13.07 1.35
C GLN A 4 6.95 13.22 1.60
N SER A 5 7.58 12.21 2.20
CA SER A 5 9.04 12.17 2.34
C SER A 5 9.66 11.49 1.12
N ASN A 6 9.55 12.12 -0.06
CA ASN A 6 10.49 11.80 -1.12
C ASN A 6 11.78 12.58 -0.82
N PRO A 7 12.91 11.92 -0.55
CA PRO A 7 14.17 12.61 -0.28
C PRO A 7 14.49 13.62 -1.40
N PRO A 8 14.71 14.92 -1.12
CA PRO A 8 15.16 15.86 -2.16
C PRO A 8 16.47 15.40 -2.79
N HIS A 9 16.63 15.75 -4.07
CA HIS A 9 17.84 15.52 -4.83
C HIS A 9 19.09 16.05 -4.08
N PRO A 10 20.23 15.33 -4.05
CA PRO A 10 21.40 15.67 -3.23
C PRO A 10 21.89 17.11 -3.34
N PHE A 11 21.90 17.69 -4.55
CA PHE A 11 22.29 19.08 -4.81
C PHE A 11 21.40 20.15 -4.14
N LYS A 12 20.22 19.78 -3.66
CA LYS A 12 19.29 20.69 -2.99
C LYS A 12 19.32 20.54 -1.47
N ARG A 13 20.36 19.87 -0.92
CA ARG A 13 20.55 19.68 0.51
C ARG A 13 21.78 20.43 1.01
N GLN A 14 21.67 21.00 2.20
CA GLN A 14 22.74 21.57 2.97
C GLN A 14 23.00 20.65 4.17
N ALA A 15 24.26 20.28 4.39
CA ALA A 15 24.68 19.48 5.53
C ALA A 15 25.06 20.40 6.69
N CYS A 16 24.64 20.05 7.90
CA CYS A 16 25.09 20.76 9.10
C CYS A 16 26.59 20.57 9.29
N SER A 17 27.32 21.64 9.61
CA SER A 17 28.76 21.55 9.85
C SER A 17 29.15 20.83 11.15
N GLN A 18 28.19 20.51 12.02
CA GLN A 18 28.41 19.91 13.34
C GLN A 18 27.78 18.52 13.51
N CYS A 19 26.92 18.09 12.59
CA CYS A 19 26.25 16.79 12.67
C CYS A 19 25.83 16.28 11.28
N SER A 20 25.46 15.01 11.18
CA SER A 20 25.00 14.39 9.92
C SER A 20 23.56 14.76 9.51
N SER A 21 23.08 15.94 9.93
CA SER A 21 21.73 16.42 9.59
C SER A 21 21.73 17.14 8.24
N PHE A 22 20.67 16.93 7.46
CA PHE A 22 20.48 17.54 6.14
C PHE A 22 19.20 18.36 6.10
N THR A 23 19.23 19.49 5.41
CA THR A 23 18.05 20.34 5.21
C THR A 23 18.01 20.84 3.77
N HIS A 24 16.82 21.11 3.23
CA HIS A 24 16.72 21.71 1.90
C HIS A 24 17.36 23.09 1.88
N SER A 25 18.14 23.40 0.85
CA SER A 25 18.74 24.74 0.67
C SER A 25 17.70 25.86 0.63
N HIS A 26 16.51 25.60 0.07
CA HIS A 26 15.41 26.57 0.05
C HIS A 26 14.79 26.84 1.42
N CYS A 27 14.90 25.90 2.36
CA CYS A 27 14.38 26.05 3.72
C CYS A 27 15.34 26.82 4.64
N THR A 28 16.53 27.20 4.16
CA THR A 28 17.61 27.80 4.94
C THR A 28 17.98 29.19 4.39
N THR A 29 17.00 30.09 4.31
CA THR A 29 17.19 31.48 3.85
C THR A 29 16.98 32.44 5.02
N PRO A 30 17.91 33.37 5.33
CA PRO A 30 19.23 33.60 4.71
C PRO A 30 20.29 32.59 5.18
N PRO A 31 21.32 32.27 4.38
CA PRO A 31 22.32 31.27 4.74
C PRO A 31 23.42 31.85 5.64
N PRO A 32 23.49 31.52 6.95
CA PRO A 32 24.75 31.64 7.67
C PRO A 32 25.72 30.60 7.10
N SER A 33 26.87 31.04 6.61
CA SER A 33 28.02 30.15 6.35
C SER A 33 28.93 30.17 7.57
N PRO A 34 29.15 29.05 8.28
CA PRO A 34 28.67 27.69 8.03
C PRO A 34 27.21 27.41 8.44
N TYR A 35 26.51 26.55 7.69
CA TYR A 35 25.13 26.14 8.01
C TYR A 35 25.10 25.27 9.27
N LEU A 36 24.31 25.71 10.26
CA LEU A 36 24.00 24.94 11.45
C LEU A 36 22.51 24.60 11.45
N CYS A 37 22.17 23.33 11.61
CA CYS A 37 20.78 22.94 11.81
C CYS A 37 20.25 23.54 13.13
N HIS A 38 18.92 23.62 13.28
CA HIS A 38 18.30 24.20 14.49
C HIS A 38 18.77 23.53 15.80
N LEU A 39 19.23 22.27 15.76
CA LEU A 39 19.76 21.57 16.93
C LEU A 39 21.20 21.99 17.28
N CYS A 40 21.99 22.43 16.30
CA CYS A 40 23.37 22.85 16.48
C CYS A 40 23.53 24.38 16.56
N SER A 41 22.50 25.15 16.18
CA SER A 41 22.53 26.61 16.25
C SER A 41 22.44 27.10 17.71
N PRO A 42 23.38 27.94 18.18
CA PRO A 42 23.43 28.40 19.56
C PRO A 42 22.27 29.35 19.94
N SER A 43 21.62 29.99 18.95
CA SER A 43 20.51 30.93 19.19
C SER A 43 19.13 30.36 18.92
N SER A 44 19.01 29.07 18.55
CA SER A 44 17.70 28.48 18.30
C SER A 44 17.05 28.07 19.62
N SER A 45 16.17 28.93 20.11
CA SER A 45 15.20 28.62 21.17
C SER A 45 14.17 27.55 20.75
N SER A 46 14.30 26.97 19.55
CA SER A 46 13.45 25.91 19.01
C SER A 46 14.02 24.50 19.28
N LYS A 47 14.50 24.25 20.50
CA LYS A 47 14.76 22.88 21.00
C LYS A 47 13.48 22.04 21.14
N THR A 48 12.31 22.59 20.80
CA THR A 48 10.99 22.02 21.08
C THR A 48 10.52 20.92 20.14
N LEU A 49 11.12 20.71 18.97
CA LEU A 49 10.64 19.66 18.04
C LEU A 49 11.19 18.25 18.32
N MET A 50 12.24 18.13 19.15
CA MET A 50 12.74 16.84 19.64
C MET A 50 12.61 16.71 21.17
N ASN A 51 11.99 17.70 21.83
CA ASN A 51 11.84 17.71 23.28
C ASN A 51 10.68 16.85 23.79
N ASP A 52 9.79 16.34 22.93
CA ASP A 52 8.76 15.41 23.43
C ASP A 52 9.38 14.05 23.83
N MET A 53 10.56 13.71 23.28
CA MET A 53 11.41 12.61 23.80
C MET A 53 12.62 13.09 24.61
N SER A 54 13.07 14.35 24.43
CA SER A 54 14.21 14.91 25.18
C SER A 54 13.83 15.73 26.43
N SER A 55 12.52 15.80 26.77
CA SER A 55 12.02 16.26 28.07
C SER A 55 12.10 15.16 29.13
N LEU A 56 12.51 13.94 28.76
CA LEU A 56 13.50 13.29 29.59
C LEU A 56 14.77 14.09 29.38
N SER A 57 14.98 15.06 30.26
CA SER A 57 16.29 15.53 30.66
C SER A 57 17.38 14.50 30.34
N LEU A 58 18.59 14.96 30.11
CA LEU A 58 19.84 14.20 30.29
C LEU A 58 19.99 13.56 31.71
N LYS A 59 18.92 13.01 32.31
CA LYS A 59 18.91 11.85 33.19
C LYS A 59 19.71 10.79 32.45
N ARG A 60 21.02 10.80 32.72
CA ARG A 60 21.84 9.61 32.66
C ARG A 60 20.97 8.47 33.14
N ILE A 61 20.78 7.49 32.27
CA ILE A 61 20.07 6.27 32.63
C ILE A 61 20.81 5.76 33.87
N ASP A 62 20.12 5.71 35.01
CA ASP A 62 20.68 5.16 36.23
C ASP A 62 21.13 3.73 35.92
N ASP A 63 22.31 3.32 36.37
CA ASP A 63 22.93 2.04 35.97
C ASP A 63 21.98 0.85 36.19
N LYS A 64 21.14 0.93 37.22
CA LYS A 64 20.11 -0.05 37.52
C LYS A 64 18.98 -0.09 36.48
N SER A 65 18.55 1.07 35.99
CA SER A 65 17.55 1.16 34.91
C SER A 65 18.13 0.72 33.55
N ALA A 66 19.40 1.01 33.29
CA ALA A 66 20.11 0.58 32.07
C ALA A 66 20.14 -0.94 31.95
N ALA A 67 20.33 -1.65 33.07
CA ALA A 67 20.33 -3.10 33.11
C ALA A 67 18.97 -3.75 32.73
N MET A 68 17.85 -3.03 32.90
CA MET A 68 16.51 -3.55 32.59
C MET A 68 16.10 -3.33 31.12
N VAL A 69 16.67 -2.33 30.46
CA VAL A 69 16.33 -1.98 29.06
C VAL A 69 16.53 -3.17 28.11
N PRO A 70 17.65 -3.92 28.13
CA PRO A 70 17.84 -5.06 27.24
C PRO A 70 16.76 -6.14 27.37
N CYS A 71 16.25 -6.37 28.59
CA CYS A 71 15.18 -7.33 28.83
C CYS A 71 13.86 -6.85 28.20
N ALA A 72 13.49 -5.59 28.47
CA ALA A 72 12.31 -4.97 27.87
C ALA A 72 12.39 -4.95 26.34
N THR A 73 13.56 -4.61 25.78
CA THR A 73 13.80 -4.63 24.33
C THR A 73 13.63 -6.02 23.74
N LYS A 74 14.13 -7.09 24.39
CA LYS A 74 13.96 -8.48 23.93
C LYS A 74 12.50 -8.92 23.94
N ILE A 75 11.73 -8.52 24.95
CA ILE A 75 10.29 -8.82 25.02
C ILE A 75 9.57 -8.08 23.89
N ALA A 76 9.86 -6.80 23.70
CA ALA A 76 9.29 -6.00 22.62
C ALA A 76 9.63 -6.61 21.24
N SER A 77 10.89 -6.96 20.98
CA SER A 77 11.31 -7.54 19.72
C SER A 77 10.65 -8.90 19.46
N SER A 78 10.52 -9.75 20.48
CA SER A 78 9.84 -11.05 20.38
C SER A 78 8.34 -10.88 20.10
N SER A 79 7.68 -9.96 20.80
CA SER A 79 6.27 -9.65 20.58
C SER A 79 6.00 -9.13 19.16
N MET A 80 6.81 -8.18 18.70
CA MET A 80 6.70 -7.61 17.35
C MET A 80 6.99 -8.67 16.27
N ALA A 81 7.98 -9.53 16.45
CA ALA A 81 8.29 -10.60 15.50
C ALA A 81 7.10 -11.56 15.30
N LYS A 82 6.38 -11.88 16.38
CA LYS A 82 5.15 -12.67 16.30
C LYS A 82 4.06 -11.93 15.52
N ALA A 83 3.85 -10.64 15.81
CA ALA A 83 2.87 -9.83 15.09
C ALA A 83 3.17 -9.73 13.58
N VAL A 84 4.43 -9.55 13.21
CA VAL A 84 4.87 -9.53 11.80
C VAL A 84 4.59 -10.87 11.12
N THR A 85 4.87 -11.99 11.80
CA THR A 85 4.63 -13.32 11.24
C THR A 85 3.14 -13.57 11.01
N VAL A 86 2.27 -13.20 11.96
CA VAL A 86 0.81 -13.30 11.81
C VAL A 86 0.32 -12.44 10.65
N ALA A 87 0.72 -11.17 10.59
CA ALA A 87 0.34 -10.26 9.51
C ALA A 87 0.76 -10.78 8.13
N ARG A 88 1.96 -11.37 8.02
CA ARG A 88 2.45 -11.99 6.78
C ARG A 88 1.59 -13.18 6.38
N ASN A 89 1.30 -14.08 7.32
CA ASN A 89 0.48 -15.26 7.08
C ASN A 89 -0.95 -14.89 6.66
N GLU A 90 -1.55 -13.88 7.28
CA GLU A 90 -2.87 -13.37 6.90
C GLU A 90 -2.88 -12.75 5.50
N ALA A 91 -1.85 -11.97 5.16
CA ALA A 91 -1.69 -11.41 3.82
C ALA A 91 -1.56 -12.50 2.76
N GLU A 92 -0.71 -13.50 2.99
CA GLU A 92 -0.53 -14.64 2.08
C GLU A 92 -1.82 -15.45 1.92
N LYS A 93 -2.56 -15.68 3.02
CA LYS A 93 -3.87 -16.34 2.98
C LYS A 93 -4.84 -15.56 2.11
N LYS A 94 -4.95 -14.25 2.31
CA LYS A 94 -5.86 -13.39 1.54
C LYS A 94 -5.54 -13.37 0.05
N VAL A 95 -4.26 -13.44 -0.32
CA VAL A 95 -3.82 -13.58 -1.73
C VAL A 95 -4.32 -14.91 -2.31
N ARG A 96 -4.12 -16.04 -1.60
CA ARG A 96 -4.60 -17.35 -2.05
C ARG A 96 -6.11 -17.39 -2.21
N ASP A 97 -6.85 -16.88 -1.22
CA ASP A 97 -8.32 -16.85 -1.24
C ASP A 97 -8.84 -16.00 -2.42
N THR A 98 -8.22 -14.85 -2.68
CA THR A 98 -8.57 -14.00 -3.82
C THR A 98 -8.26 -14.69 -5.15
N ALA A 99 -7.13 -15.40 -5.25
CA ALA A 99 -6.76 -16.14 -6.45
C ALA A 99 -7.76 -17.28 -6.74
N LEU A 100 -8.15 -18.03 -5.72
CA LEU A 100 -9.16 -19.10 -5.82
C LEU A 100 -10.53 -18.54 -6.21
N ALA A 101 -10.96 -17.44 -5.60
CA ALA A 101 -12.21 -16.77 -5.95
C ALA A 101 -12.21 -16.30 -7.41
N ARG A 102 -11.10 -15.70 -7.88
CA ARG A 102 -10.94 -15.30 -9.29
C ARG A 102 -10.94 -16.49 -10.24
N LYS A 103 -10.30 -17.61 -9.87
CA LYS A 103 -10.35 -18.85 -10.66
C LYS A 103 -11.78 -19.38 -10.76
N LYS A 104 -12.49 -19.48 -9.64
CA LYS A 104 -13.88 -19.96 -9.60
C LYS A 104 -14.82 -19.06 -10.39
N ALA A 105 -14.61 -17.74 -10.35
CA ALA A 105 -15.36 -16.79 -11.16
C ALA A 105 -15.10 -16.98 -12.66
N ARG A 106 -13.84 -17.19 -13.07
CA ARG A 106 -13.50 -17.49 -14.47
C ARG A 106 -14.16 -18.78 -14.95
N GLU A 107 -14.08 -19.85 -14.17
CA GLU A 107 -14.72 -21.12 -14.52
C GLU A 107 -16.25 -21.00 -14.61
N ALA A 108 -16.87 -20.14 -13.79
CA ALA A 108 -18.31 -19.88 -13.87
C ALA A 108 -18.67 -19.11 -15.16
N VAL A 109 -17.86 -18.14 -15.56
CA VAL A 109 -18.02 -17.42 -16.84
C VAL A 109 -17.84 -18.36 -18.02
N GLU A 110 -16.85 -19.26 -17.99
CA GLU A 110 -16.65 -20.26 -19.03
C GLU A 110 -17.85 -21.21 -19.16
N ARG A 111 -18.38 -21.72 -18.03
CA ARG A 111 -19.62 -22.52 -18.05
C ARG A 111 -20.83 -21.76 -18.58
N ALA A 112 -20.98 -20.49 -18.19
CA ALA A 112 -22.08 -19.63 -18.63
C ALA A 112 -21.98 -19.34 -20.14
N SER A 113 -20.80 -18.97 -20.64
CA SER A 113 -20.57 -18.72 -22.07
C SER A 113 -20.74 -19.99 -22.93
N GLY A 114 -20.36 -21.16 -22.39
CA GLY A 114 -20.70 -22.45 -22.99
C GLY A 114 -22.20 -22.66 -23.08
N SER A 115 -22.96 -22.32 -22.03
CA SER A 115 -24.42 -22.40 -22.04
C SER A 115 -25.08 -21.34 -22.94
N GLU A 116 -24.52 -20.14 -23.09
CA GLU A 116 -24.98 -19.12 -24.04
C GLU A 116 -24.78 -19.57 -25.49
N SER A 117 -23.68 -20.25 -25.80
CA SER A 117 -23.46 -20.83 -27.12
C SER A 117 -24.48 -21.93 -27.44
N PHE A 118 -24.85 -22.74 -26.44
CA PHE A 118 -25.91 -23.73 -26.55
C PHE A 118 -27.28 -23.09 -26.69
N PHE A 119 -27.61 -22.09 -25.87
CA PHE A 119 -28.89 -21.36 -25.93
C PHE A 119 -29.08 -20.64 -27.26
N ASN A 120 -28.04 -19.97 -27.76
CA ASN A 120 -28.05 -19.34 -29.09
C ASN A 120 -28.18 -20.37 -30.22
N THR A 121 -27.58 -21.56 -30.08
CA THR A 121 -27.73 -22.63 -31.08
C THR A 121 -29.14 -23.24 -31.05
N VAL A 122 -29.74 -23.37 -29.87
CA VAL A 122 -31.14 -23.82 -29.70
C VAL A 122 -32.11 -22.78 -30.27
N ALA A 123 -31.97 -21.50 -29.91
CA ALA A 123 -32.79 -20.42 -30.45
C ALA A 123 -32.66 -20.28 -31.99
N LYS A 124 -31.46 -20.52 -32.54
CA LYS A 124 -31.22 -20.53 -33.98
C LYS A 124 -31.86 -21.74 -34.69
N LYS A 125 -31.98 -22.90 -34.02
CA LYS A 125 -32.69 -24.07 -34.56
C LYS A 125 -34.21 -23.89 -34.51
N GLU A 126 -34.75 -23.26 -33.47
CA GLU A 126 -36.19 -22.97 -33.38
C GLU A 126 -36.65 -21.97 -34.44
N SER A 127 -35.85 -20.92 -34.69
CA SER A 127 -36.13 -19.95 -35.77
C SER A 127 -36.05 -20.58 -37.17
N LEU A 128 -35.03 -21.41 -37.45
CA LEU A 128 -34.92 -22.10 -38.75
C LEU A 128 -36.08 -23.10 -38.97
N SER A 129 -36.60 -23.70 -37.90
CA SER A 129 -37.74 -24.62 -37.97
C SER A 129 -39.07 -23.89 -38.16
N GLN A 130 -39.24 -22.66 -37.64
CA GLN A 130 -40.43 -21.85 -37.87
C GLN A 130 -40.47 -21.26 -39.28
N ASP A 131 -39.34 -20.83 -39.83
CA ASP A 131 -39.25 -20.32 -41.21
C ASP A 131 -39.54 -21.40 -42.26
N PHE A 132 -39.20 -22.67 -41.97
CA PHE A 132 -39.54 -23.82 -42.82
C PHE A 132 -41.06 -24.12 -42.84
N ILE A 133 -41.75 -23.95 -41.70
CA ILE A 133 -43.21 -24.12 -41.61
C ILE A 133 -43.93 -23.01 -42.38
N ILE A 134 -43.46 -21.76 -42.29
CA ILE A 134 -44.10 -20.60 -42.93
C ILE A 134 -43.91 -20.61 -44.46
N THR A 135 -42.75 -21.05 -44.96
CA THR A 135 -42.47 -21.12 -46.41
C THR A 135 -43.32 -22.19 -47.13
N SER A 136 -43.82 -23.19 -46.40
CA SER A 136 -44.68 -24.25 -46.95
C SER A 136 -46.15 -23.83 -47.18
N GLN A 137 -46.56 -22.64 -46.72
CA GLN A 137 -47.95 -22.16 -46.76
C GLN A 137 -48.17 -20.91 -47.64
N THR A 138 -47.54 -20.80 -48.81
CA THR A 138 -47.98 -19.82 -49.82
C THR A 138 -49.11 -20.42 -50.67
N PRO A 139 -50.39 -20.02 -50.48
CA PRO A 139 -51.45 -20.47 -51.36
C PRO A 139 -51.27 -19.88 -52.75
N ASN A 140 -51.18 -20.76 -53.74
CA ASN A 140 -51.13 -20.46 -55.16
C ASN A 140 -52.41 -19.71 -55.56
N LYS A 141 -52.31 -18.38 -55.72
CA LYS A 141 -53.42 -17.54 -56.15
C LYS A 141 -53.55 -17.67 -57.68
N LYS A 142 -54.41 -18.59 -58.14
CA LYS A 142 -54.80 -18.66 -59.55
C LYS A 142 -55.78 -17.52 -59.88
N ILE A 143 -55.44 -16.82 -60.96
CA ILE A 143 -56.20 -15.79 -61.68
C ILE A 143 -57.34 -16.43 -62.45
#